data_AF-A0A087BNT1-F1
#
_entry.id   AF-A0A087BNT1-F1
#
_cell.length_a   1.000
_cell.length_b   1.000
_cell.length_c   1.000
_cell.angle_alpha   90.00
_cell.angle_beta   90.00
_cell.angle_gamma   90.00
#
_symmetry.space_group_name_H-M   'P 1'
#
loop_
_entity.id
_entity.type
_entity.pdbx_description
1 polymer ?
#
loop_
_entity_poly.entity_id
_entity_poly.type
_entity_poly.pdbx_seq_one_letter_code
_entity_poly.pdbx_strand_id
1 'polypeptide(L)'
;MSETKGIHVEHGPGWSSIPTVRGPFRAGEKVQLTDRRGRRYTEQLVRGAASQTDHGFIRHDDIIGRDPGVVVISVSGPRPNQTPDATPDAAPDAAKAGLDASPDAPKPWKGSRSIGGWPYMVMRPRLVDYVLSMPRGAQIMYPKDIAQVLAIGDIRPGMRVLESGAGSGAMSLALVQAVGASGELVSVEMRSEFANVARSNVTLFMGHEPPWWEVRVSDFDSATAAMPEHHFDRVVLDMLDPWNRLEHAWRVMAPGGVLVAYVTTTSQMSRMAESLRGSDHWTEPEIGETIERGWKAEGLAVRPEHEMIGHTGFLIMSRSMAPGSAALRRHARAAKDTSRDIDSLSPAERRSRLEELELRDISDRKLRKVLRDLDRQTAYLASGTNDPAGDAAATADREGTTRDGR
;
A
#
# COMPACT_ATOMS: atom_id res chain seq x y z
N MET A 1 33.76 43.62 -20.86
CA MET A 1 32.86 42.61 -21.45
C MET A 1 33.15 41.32 -20.73
N SER A 2 32.25 40.86 -19.85
CA SER A 2 32.47 39.71 -18.97
C SER A 2 32.21 38.41 -19.72
N GLU A 3 33.21 37.54 -19.74
CA GLU A 3 33.09 36.16 -20.16
C GLU A 3 32.76 35.32 -18.92
N THR A 4 31.52 34.86 -18.85
CA THR A 4 31.01 34.03 -17.75
C THR A 4 31.60 32.63 -17.89
N LYS A 5 32.57 32.27 -17.04
CA LYS A 5 33.03 30.89 -16.88
C LYS A 5 31.85 30.01 -16.44
N GLY A 6 31.41 29.13 -17.32
CA GLY A 6 30.47 28.07 -16.99
C GLY A 6 31.08 27.17 -15.92
N ILE A 7 30.38 27.06 -14.80
CA ILE A 7 30.70 26.12 -13.73
C ILE A 7 30.40 24.72 -14.28
N HIS A 8 31.43 23.95 -14.57
CA HIS A 8 31.30 22.51 -14.75
C HIS A 8 30.94 21.91 -13.39
N VAL A 9 29.67 21.53 -13.22
CA VAL A 9 29.23 20.71 -12.10
C VAL A 9 29.60 19.28 -12.45
N GLU A 10 30.68 18.77 -11.86
CA GLU A 10 30.92 17.33 -11.83
C GLU A 10 29.81 16.69 -11.01
N HIS A 11 28.97 15.89 -11.66
CA HIS A 11 28.06 14.99 -10.97
C HIS A 11 28.91 13.90 -10.31
N GLY A 12 29.09 14.01 -8.98
CA GLY A 12 29.56 12.88 -8.16
C GLY A 12 28.70 11.63 -8.39
N PRO A 13 29.14 10.43 -7.97
CA PRO A 13 28.54 9.15 -8.36
C PRO A 13 27.03 9.21 -8.18
N GLY A 14 26.35 9.38 -9.32
CA GLY A 14 25.01 9.93 -9.38
C GLY A 14 23.97 8.90 -8.96
N TRP A 15 22.80 9.40 -8.59
CA TRP A 15 21.56 8.69 -8.29
C TRP A 15 21.01 7.79 -9.45
N SER A 16 21.86 7.24 -10.31
CA SER A 16 21.50 6.66 -11.60
C SER A 16 21.17 5.17 -11.58
N SER A 17 20.91 4.56 -10.43
CA SER A 17 20.85 3.10 -10.35
C SER A 17 19.49 2.46 -10.63
N ILE A 18 18.46 3.25 -10.96
CA ILE A 18 17.19 2.72 -11.49
C ILE A 18 17.15 3.09 -12.98
N PRO A 19 17.20 2.12 -13.90
CA PRO A 19 17.17 2.41 -15.32
C PRO A 19 15.88 3.18 -15.65
N THR A 20 16.01 4.47 -15.95
CA THR A 20 14.88 5.25 -16.47
C THR A 20 14.70 4.85 -17.93
N VAL A 21 13.73 3.98 -18.20
CA VAL A 21 13.44 3.50 -19.55
C VAL A 21 12.88 4.65 -20.39
N ARG A 22 13.75 5.32 -21.16
CA ARG A 22 13.41 6.39 -22.11
C ARG A 22 13.49 5.89 -23.54
N GLY A 23 12.80 6.61 -24.42
CA GLY A 23 12.78 6.35 -25.86
C GLY A 23 11.72 5.34 -26.29
N PRO A 24 11.80 4.85 -27.53
CA PRO A 24 10.78 4.00 -28.13
C PRO A 24 10.55 2.70 -27.38
N PHE A 25 9.35 2.13 -27.53
CA PHE A 25 8.99 0.83 -26.98
C PHE A 25 9.87 -0.28 -27.55
N ARG A 26 10.24 -1.23 -26.70
CA ARG A 26 11.05 -2.40 -27.06
C ARG A 26 10.25 -3.68 -26.83
N ALA A 27 10.60 -4.72 -27.58
CA ALA A 27 10.12 -6.06 -27.29
C ALA A 27 10.56 -6.46 -25.87
N GLY A 28 9.70 -7.18 -25.15
CA GLY A 28 9.87 -7.57 -23.75
C GLY A 28 9.26 -6.58 -22.75
N GLU A 29 9.08 -5.31 -23.12
CA GLU A 29 8.52 -4.28 -22.22
C GLU A 29 7.03 -4.51 -21.96
N LYS A 30 6.58 -4.15 -20.75
CA LYS A 30 5.16 -4.01 -20.42
C LYS A 30 4.65 -2.67 -20.93
N VAL A 31 3.46 -2.68 -21.53
CA VAL A 31 2.73 -1.48 -21.95
C VAL A 31 1.32 -1.47 -21.36
N GLN A 32 0.80 -0.26 -21.16
CA GLN A 32 -0.59 -0.03 -20.84
C GLN A 32 -1.32 0.54 -22.06
N LEU A 33 -2.40 -0.15 -22.45
CA LEU A 33 -3.28 0.20 -23.54
C LEU A 33 -4.57 0.79 -22.95
N THR A 34 -4.90 2.02 -23.31
CA THR A 34 -6.12 2.69 -22.85
C THR A 34 -7.05 2.97 -24.03
N ASP A 35 -8.27 2.46 -23.95
CA ASP A 35 -9.29 2.66 -24.98
C ASP A 35 -10.02 4.02 -24.80
N ARG A 36 -10.85 4.43 -25.78
CA ARG A 36 -11.66 5.67 -25.67
C ARG A 36 -12.71 5.69 -24.56
N ARG A 37 -13.01 4.55 -23.95
CA ARG A 37 -13.91 4.42 -22.79
C ARG A 37 -13.13 4.44 -21.47
N GLY A 38 -11.81 4.61 -21.51
CA GLY A 38 -10.94 4.59 -20.33
C GLY A 38 -10.62 3.19 -19.82
N ARG A 39 -10.99 2.12 -20.54
CA ARG A 39 -10.61 0.75 -20.16
C ARG A 39 -9.13 0.56 -20.42
N ARG A 40 -8.45 -0.03 -19.42
CA ARG A 40 -7.00 -0.20 -19.40
C ARG A 40 -6.64 -1.68 -19.45
N TYR A 41 -5.68 -2.02 -20.30
CA TYR A 41 -5.12 -3.36 -20.45
C TYR A 41 -3.61 -3.29 -20.29
N THR A 42 -3.00 -4.27 -19.63
CA THR A 42 -1.55 -4.34 -19.46
C THR A 42 -1.02 -5.55 -20.19
N GLU A 43 -0.16 -5.32 -21.18
CA GLU A 43 0.30 -6.34 -22.11
C GLU A 43 1.82 -6.35 -22.17
N GLN A 44 2.42 -7.50 -22.50
CA GLN A 44 3.84 -7.59 -22.79
C GLN A 44 4.07 -7.57 -24.31
N LEU A 45 4.94 -6.68 -24.77
CA LEU A 45 5.30 -6.62 -26.18
C LEU A 45 6.17 -7.81 -26.57
N VAL A 46 5.74 -8.54 -27.58
CA VAL A 46 6.44 -9.70 -28.14
C VAL A 46 6.39 -9.57 -29.65
N ARG A 47 7.55 -9.60 -30.33
CA ARG A 47 7.63 -9.47 -31.79
C ARG A 47 6.78 -10.53 -32.49
N GLY A 48 6.05 -10.13 -33.53
CA GLY A 48 5.15 -11.01 -34.28
C GLY A 48 3.89 -11.47 -33.54
N ALA A 49 3.71 -11.08 -32.27
CA ALA A 49 2.51 -11.42 -31.51
C ALA A 49 1.46 -10.29 -31.54
N ALA A 50 0.26 -10.60 -31.05
CA ALA A 50 -0.81 -9.62 -30.89
C ALA A 50 -1.65 -9.92 -29.64
N SER A 51 -2.13 -8.85 -28.99
CA SER A 51 -3.08 -8.94 -27.89
C SER A 51 -4.52 -8.90 -28.41
N GLN A 52 -5.37 -9.75 -27.85
CA GLN A 52 -6.79 -9.78 -28.15
C GLN A 52 -7.54 -8.77 -27.28
N THR A 53 -8.45 -8.01 -27.87
CA THR A 53 -9.35 -7.10 -27.17
C THR A 53 -10.80 -7.34 -27.60
N ASP A 54 -11.75 -6.73 -26.89
CA ASP A 54 -13.18 -6.72 -27.28
C ASP A 54 -13.43 -6.10 -28.67
N HIS A 55 -12.45 -5.35 -29.19
CA HIS A 55 -12.55 -4.59 -30.42
C HIS A 55 -11.53 -5.03 -31.47
N GLY A 56 -11.01 -6.27 -31.40
CA GLY A 56 -10.10 -6.84 -32.39
C GLY A 56 -8.72 -7.15 -31.81
N PHE A 57 -7.70 -7.15 -32.65
CA PHE A 57 -6.33 -7.48 -32.25
C PHE A 57 -5.43 -6.25 -32.33
N ILE A 58 -4.50 -6.12 -31.38
CA ILE A 58 -3.46 -5.09 -31.41
C ILE A 58 -2.15 -5.81 -31.69
N ARG A 59 -1.55 -5.56 -32.85
CA ARG A 59 -0.26 -6.16 -33.23
C ARG A 59 0.85 -5.46 -32.45
N HIS A 60 1.74 -6.24 -31.84
CA HIS A 60 2.83 -5.67 -31.07
C HIS A 60 3.85 -4.95 -31.93
N ASP A 61 4.04 -5.39 -33.18
CA ASP A 61 4.95 -4.76 -34.12
C ASP A 61 4.48 -3.34 -34.53
N ASP A 62 3.18 -3.03 -34.37
CA ASP A 62 2.64 -1.67 -34.58
C ASP A 62 2.98 -0.72 -33.41
N ILE A 63 3.51 -1.26 -32.30
CA ILE A 63 3.91 -0.53 -31.09
C ILE A 63 5.43 -0.46 -30.95
N ILE A 64 6.12 -1.59 -31.18
CA ILE A 64 7.57 -1.70 -31.02
C ILE A 64 8.28 -0.69 -31.94
N GLY A 65 9.21 0.07 -31.39
CA GLY A 65 9.95 1.11 -32.12
C GLY A 65 9.24 2.46 -32.19
N ARG A 66 8.03 2.59 -31.63
CA ARG A 66 7.32 3.88 -31.49
C ARG A 66 7.50 4.47 -30.10
N ASP A 67 7.34 5.78 -29.97
CA ASP A 67 7.42 6.47 -28.68
C ASP A 67 6.17 6.25 -27.81
N PRO A 68 6.28 6.36 -26.47
CA PRO A 68 5.13 6.41 -25.58
C PRO A 68 4.18 7.56 -25.91
N GLY A 69 2.88 7.33 -25.75
CA GLY A 69 1.82 8.30 -26.05
C GLY A 69 1.24 8.18 -27.45
N VAL A 70 1.73 7.24 -28.28
CA VAL A 70 1.14 6.96 -29.59
C VAL A 70 -0.23 6.30 -29.48
N VAL A 71 -1.03 6.48 -30.53
CA VAL A 71 -2.27 5.75 -30.73
C VAL A 71 -2.04 4.65 -31.77
N VAL A 72 -2.54 3.45 -31.47
CA VAL A 72 -2.62 2.30 -32.39
C VAL A 72 -4.07 1.94 -32.63
N ILE A 73 -4.34 1.32 -33.78
CA ILE A 73 -5.69 0.92 -34.19
C ILE A 73 -5.78 -0.59 -34.16
N SER A 74 -6.82 -1.14 -33.54
CA SER A 74 -7.06 -2.58 -33.59
C SER A 74 -7.40 -3.04 -35.00
N VAL A 75 -7.01 -4.25 -35.35
CA VAL A 75 -7.31 -4.86 -36.65
C VAL A 75 -8.34 -5.97 -36.53
N SER A 76 -9.14 -6.15 -37.58
CA SER A 76 -10.04 -7.29 -37.78
C SER A 76 -9.24 -8.47 -38.36
N GLY A 77 -9.53 -9.70 -37.95
CA GLY A 77 -8.97 -10.91 -38.56
C GLY A 77 -8.65 -12.03 -37.56
N PRO A 78 -8.22 -13.21 -38.05
CA PRO A 78 -7.75 -14.28 -37.17
C PRO A 78 -6.48 -13.86 -36.42
N ARG A 79 -6.20 -14.51 -35.28
CA ARG A 79 -4.98 -14.28 -34.50
C ARG A 79 -3.74 -14.36 -35.41
N PRO A 80 -2.87 -13.35 -35.46
CA PRO A 80 -1.58 -13.47 -36.14
C PRO A 80 -0.81 -14.67 -35.56
N ASN A 81 -0.24 -15.52 -36.43
CA ASN A 81 0.43 -16.80 -36.13
C ASN A 81 -0.44 -18.04 -35.80
N GLN A 82 -1.73 -18.05 -36.09
CA GLN A 82 -2.37 -19.31 -36.48
C GLN A 82 -2.15 -19.49 -37.98
N THR A 83 -1.37 -20.50 -38.38
CA THR A 83 -1.57 -21.09 -39.71
C THR A 83 -3.06 -21.36 -39.83
N PRO A 84 -3.73 -20.97 -40.93
CA PRO A 84 -5.06 -21.51 -41.18
C PRO A 84 -4.87 -23.02 -41.14
N ASP A 85 -5.59 -23.71 -40.23
CA ASP A 85 -5.77 -25.14 -40.42
C ASP A 85 -6.37 -25.27 -41.81
N ALA A 86 -5.57 -25.77 -42.75
CA ALA A 86 -6.01 -26.10 -44.07
C ALA A 86 -6.86 -27.37 -43.95
N THR A 87 -8.08 -27.23 -43.45
CA THR A 87 -9.15 -28.15 -43.82
C THR A 87 -9.65 -27.69 -45.18
N PRO A 88 -9.39 -28.46 -46.26
CA PRO A 88 -9.93 -28.12 -47.57
C PRO A 88 -11.44 -28.32 -47.53
N ASP A 89 -12.15 -27.26 -47.94
CA ASP A 89 -13.49 -27.27 -48.51
C ASP A 89 -14.38 -28.48 -48.15
N ALA A 90 -15.18 -28.32 -47.09
CA ALA A 90 -16.45 -29.05 -47.04
C ALA A 90 -17.37 -28.42 -48.09
N ALA A 91 -17.55 -29.14 -49.21
CA ALA A 91 -18.51 -28.82 -50.25
C ALA A 91 -19.91 -28.56 -49.65
N PRO A 92 -20.69 -27.61 -50.19
CA PRO A 92 -22.06 -27.42 -49.73
C PRO A 92 -22.91 -28.60 -50.18
N ASP A 93 -23.46 -29.35 -49.21
CA ASP A 93 -24.45 -30.39 -49.46
C ASP A 93 -25.72 -29.76 -50.05
N ALA A 94 -25.86 -29.93 -51.37
CA ALA A 94 -27.07 -29.62 -52.11
C ALA A 94 -28.08 -30.77 -51.95
N ALA A 95 -28.90 -30.73 -50.90
CA ALA A 95 -30.19 -31.43 -50.87
C ALA A 95 -31.07 -30.97 -49.70
N LYS A 96 -31.98 -30.01 -49.97
CA LYS A 96 -33.39 -30.05 -49.54
C LYS A 96 -34.13 -28.82 -50.11
N ALA A 97 -34.78 -29.03 -51.24
CA ALA A 97 -35.86 -28.18 -51.70
C ALA A 97 -37.11 -28.49 -50.86
N GLY A 98 -37.65 -27.48 -50.20
CA GLY A 98 -38.91 -27.50 -49.48
C GLY A 98 -39.20 -26.11 -48.96
N LEU A 99 -40.20 -25.49 -49.59
CA LEU A 99 -40.91 -24.21 -49.40
C LEU A 99 -40.49 -23.22 -48.27
N ASP A 100 -40.75 -21.95 -48.60
CA ASP A 100 -41.00 -20.76 -47.77
C ASP A 100 -39.97 -20.19 -46.75
N ALA A 101 -39.57 -18.93 -47.04
CA ALA A 101 -38.77 -17.96 -46.29
C ALA A 101 -37.22 -18.05 -46.41
N SER A 102 -36.62 -16.99 -46.96
CA SER A 102 -35.16 -16.79 -47.05
C SER A 102 -34.54 -16.65 -45.65
N PRO A 103 -33.60 -17.53 -45.21
CA PRO A 103 -33.08 -17.52 -43.84
C PRO A 103 -31.93 -16.54 -43.58
N ASP A 104 -31.37 -15.89 -44.61
CA ASP A 104 -30.04 -15.26 -44.49
C ASP A 104 -30.03 -13.72 -44.41
N ALA A 105 -31.16 -13.08 -44.12
CA ALA A 105 -31.13 -11.67 -43.74
C ALA A 105 -30.69 -11.52 -42.26
N PRO A 106 -29.54 -10.89 -41.95
CA PRO A 106 -29.12 -10.69 -40.57
C PRO A 106 -30.17 -9.89 -39.82
N LYS A 107 -30.66 -10.46 -38.71
CA LYS A 107 -31.67 -9.84 -37.83
C LYS A 107 -31.22 -8.42 -37.46
N PRO A 108 -32.05 -7.38 -37.61
CA PRO A 108 -31.64 -5.98 -37.44
C PRO A 108 -31.21 -5.62 -36.01
N TRP A 109 -31.55 -6.44 -35.01
CA TRP A 109 -31.07 -6.29 -33.62
C TRP A 109 -29.76 -7.05 -33.33
N LYS A 110 -29.30 -7.92 -34.23
CA LYS A 110 -27.95 -8.49 -34.23
C LYS A 110 -27.05 -7.56 -35.04
N GLY A 111 -26.74 -6.40 -34.49
CA GLY A 111 -25.65 -5.59 -35.04
C GLY A 111 -24.36 -6.40 -34.96
N SER A 112 -23.77 -6.78 -36.10
CA SER A 112 -22.41 -7.30 -36.08
C SER A 112 -21.54 -6.16 -35.56
N ARG A 113 -20.93 -6.33 -34.38
CA ARG A 113 -19.91 -5.39 -33.93
C ARG A 113 -18.82 -5.42 -35.00
N SER A 114 -18.51 -4.28 -35.60
CA SER A 114 -17.31 -4.15 -36.40
C SER A 114 -16.12 -4.43 -35.48
N ILE A 115 -15.51 -5.59 -35.64
CA ILE A 115 -14.26 -5.96 -34.98
C ILE A 115 -13.15 -5.19 -35.72
N GLY A 116 -12.23 -4.53 -35.03
CA GLY A 116 -11.20 -3.68 -35.62
C GLY A 116 -11.60 -2.21 -35.76
N GLY A 117 -10.62 -1.35 -36.08
CA GLY A 117 -10.79 0.09 -36.24
C GLY A 117 -10.84 0.88 -34.92
N TRP A 118 -10.62 0.23 -33.78
CA TRP A 118 -10.74 0.87 -32.48
C TRP A 118 -9.39 1.43 -32.00
N PRO A 119 -9.31 2.70 -31.61
CA PRO A 119 -8.06 3.32 -31.17
C PRO A 119 -7.73 3.02 -29.72
N TYR A 120 -6.45 2.77 -29.47
CA TYR A 120 -5.84 2.55 -28.16
C TYR A 120 -4.63 3.47 -27.99
N MET A 121 -4.61 4.24 -26.91
CA MET A 121 -3.42 4.99 -26.48
C MET A 121 -2.45 4.04 -25.79
N VAL A 122 -1.17 4.10 -26.14
CA VAL A 122 -0.13 3.21 -25.61
C VAL A 122 0.84 3.99 -24.72
N MET A 123 0.98 3.58 -23.47
CA MET A 123 1.89 4.17 -22.48
C MET A 123 2.74 3.08 -21.81
N ARG A 124 3.87 3.44 -21.21
CA ARG A 124 4.50 2.55 -20.21
C ARG A 124 3.63 2.56 -18.94
N PRO A 125 3.38 1.41 -18.31
CA PRO A 125 2.57 1.36 -17.10
C PRO A 125 3.32 2.08 -15.96
N ARG A 126 2.59 2.85 -15.15
CA ARG A 126 3.14 3.26 -13.84
C ARG A 126 3.20 2.04 -12.94
N LEU A 127 4.00 2.11 -11.87
CA LEU A 127 4.05 1.03 -10.87
C LEU A 127 2.64 0.67 -10.36
N VAL A 128 1.83 1.68 -10.04
CA VAL A 128 0.46 1.47 -9.56
C VAL A 128 -0.44 0.77 -10.58
N ASP A 129 -0.23 1.04 -11.88
CA ASP A 129 -1.01 0.41 -12.93
C ASP A 129 -0.60 -1.06 -13.11
N TYR A 130 0.71 -1.35 -12.99
CA TYR A 130 1.24 -2.70 -13.06
C TYR A 130 0.81 -3.55 -11.86
N VAL A 131 0.97 -3.04 -10.63
CA VAL A 131 0.58 -3.74 -9.40
C VAL A 131 -0.89 -4.17 -9.42
N LEU A 132 -1.78 -3.33 -9.96
CA LEU A 132 -3.20 -3.65 -10.06
C LEU A 132 -3.54 -4.64 -11.18
N SER A 133 -2.65 -4.84 -12.17
CA SER A 133 -2.92 -5.68 -13.34
C SER A 133 -2.01 -6.91 -13.47
N MET A 134 -0.97 -7.02 -12.66
CA MET A 134 -0.02 -8.12 -12.70
C MET A 134 -0.69 -9.46 -12.31
N PRO A 135 -0.18 -10.60 -12.81
CA PRO A 135 -0.59 -11.93 -12.37
C PRO A 135 -0.43 -12.08 -10.85
N ARG A 136 -1.42 -12.68 -10.19
CA ARG A 136 -1.44 -12.81 -8.73
C ARG A 136 -1.48 -14.28 -8.31
N GLY A 137 -0.53 -14.68 -7.46
CA GLY A 137 -0.59 -15.95 -6.73
C GLY A 137 -1.24 -15.79 -5.35
N ALA A 138 -1.09 -14.61 -4.76
CA ALA A 138 -1.62 -14.23 -3.46
C ALA A 138 -2.32 -12.86 -3.53
N GLN A 139 -3.14 -12.57 -2.51
CA GLN A 139 -3.70 -11.24 -2.30
C GLN A 139 -2.56 -10.21 -2.19
N ILE A 140 -2.75 -9.04 -2.78
CA ILE A 140 -1.75 -7.96 -2.76
C ILE A 140 -2.13 -6.89 -1.75
N MET A 141 -1.12 -6.27 -1.16
CA MET A 141 -1.24 -4.94 -0.58
C MET A 141 -1.53 -3.92 -1.69
N TYR A 142 -2.49 -3.03 -1.46
CA TYR A 142 -2.87 -2.03 -2.46
C TYR A 142 -1.82 -0.92 -2.55
N PRO A 143 -1.66 -0.26 -3.72
CA PRO A 143 -0.66 0.80 -3.89
C PRO A 143 -0.74 1.93 -2.85
N LYS A 144 -1.95 2.28 -2.40
CA LYS A 144 -2.17 3.29 -1.35
C LYS A 144 -1.50 2.93 -0.02
N ASP A 145 -1.54 1.66 0.35
CA ASP A 145 -0.99 1.16 1.61
C ASP A 145 0.51 0.92 1.46
N ILE A 146 0.97 0.43 0.30
CA ILE A 146 2.40 0.33 -0.02
C ILE A 146 3.07 1.72 0.05
N ALA A 147 2.40 2.77 -0.43
CA ALA A 147 2.90 4.13 -0.31
C ALA A 147 3.07 4.56 1.15
N GLN A 148 2.13 4.17 2.03
CA GLN A 148 2.28 4.39 3.47
C GLN A 148 3.40 3.56 4.07
N VAL A 149 3.57 2.29 3.69
CA VAL A 149 4.71 1.46 4.13
C VAL A 149 6.04 2.16 3.86
N LEU A 150 6.22 2.71 2.66
CA LEU A 150 7.42 3.48 2.31
C LEU A 150 7.56 4.75 3.16
N ALA A 151 6.45 5.48 3.36
CA ALA A 151 6.46 6.77 4.06
C ALA A 151 6.66 6.62 5.58
N ILE A 152 5.83 5.83 6.26
CA ILE A 152 5.90 5.62 7.72
C ILE A 152 7.09 4.72 8.09
N GLY A 153 7.45 3.79 7.20
CA GLY A 153 8.65 2.99 7.32
C GLY A 153 9.92 3.79 7.03
N ASP A 154 9.82 5.04 6.57
CA ASP A 154 10.95 5.89 6.21
C ASP A 154 12.01 5.17 5.37
N ILE A 155 11.55 4.49 4.31
CA ILE A 155 12.37 3.62 3.45
C ILE A 155 13.01 4.45 2.36
N ARG A 156 14.35 4.40 2.26
CA ARG A 156 15.14 5.28 1.42
C ARG A 156 16.27 4.54 0.71
N PRO A 157 16.87 5.14 -0.33
CA PRO A 157 18.00 4.53 -1.03
C PRO A 157 19.16 4.19 -0.09
N GLY A 158 19.78 3.02 -0.28
CA GLY A 158 20.92 2.56 0.51
C GLY A 158 20.56 1.80 1.80
N MET A 159 19.29 1.71 2.17
CA MET A 159 18.88 0.96 3.36
C MET A 159 18.91 -0.56 3.13
N ARG A 160 19.08 -1.32 4.21
CA ARG A 160 18.87 -2.76 4.25
C ARG A 160 17.48 -3.04 4.79
N VAL A 161 16.62 -3.61 3.95
CA VAL A 161 15.21 -3.85 4.28
C VAL A 161 14.95 -5.35 4.25
N LEU A 162 14.29 -5.85 5.30
CA LEU A 162 13.75 -7.20 5.35
C LEU A 162 12.24 -7.15 5.16
N GLU A 163 11.73 -7.88 4.19
CA GLU A 163 10.31 -8.11 3.98
C GLU A 163 9.98 -9.58 4.28
N SER A 164 8.79 -9.85 4.81
CA SER A 164 8.26 -11.21 4.85
C SER A 164 6.80 -11.24 4.44
N GLY A 165 6.49 -12.12 3.49
CA GLY A 165 5.25 -12.11 2.72
C GLY A 165 5.42 -11.53 1.33
N ALA A 166 6.38 -12.04 0.53
CA ALA A 166 6.60 -11.53 -0.84
C ALA A 166 5.35 -11.70 -1.72
N GLY A 167 4.60 -12.82 -1.54
CA GLY A 167 3.33 -13.05 -2.22
C GLY A 167 3.42 -12.90 -3.74
N SER A 168 2.67 -11.94 -4.30
CA SER A 168 2.71 -11.65 -5.75
C SER A 168 3.79 -10.63 -6.15
N GLY A 169 4.58 -10.11 -5.21
CA GLY A 169 5.67 -9.14 -5.43
C GLY A 169 5.24 -7.67 -5.46
N ALA A 170 4.01 -7.34 -5.05
CA ALA A 170 3.49 -5.96 -5.12
C ALA A 170 4.29 -5.00 -4.24
N MET A 171 4.50 -5.38 -2.98
CA MET A 171 5.29 -4.59 -2.02
C MET A 171 6.78 -4.68 -2.35
N SER A 172 7.29 -5.88 -2.67
CA SER A 172 8.67 -6.08 -3.13
C SER A 172 9.06 -5.14 -4.28
N LEU A 173 8.21 -4.96 -5.30
CA LEU A 173 8.44 -4.01 -6.40
C LEU A 173 8.72 -2.58 -5.92
N ALA A 174 7.96 -2.12 -4.93
CA ALA A 174 8.10 -0.78 -4.39
C ALA A 174 9.34 -0.67 -3.50
N LEU A 175 9.61 -1.69 -2.69
CA LEU A 175 10.78 -1.76 -1.82
C LEU A 175 12.09 -1.82 -2.62
N VAL A 176 12.17 -2.67 -3.65
CA VAL A 176 13.34 -2.77 -4.56
C VAL A 176 13.67 -1.40 -5.16
N GLN A 177 12.66 -0.65 -5.61
CA GLN A 177 12.86 0.67 -6.19
C GLN A 177 13.25 1.72 -5.13
N ALA A 178 12.62 1.69 -3.96
CA ALA A 178 12.92 2.65 -2.89
C ALA A 178 14.33 2.48 -2.33
N VAL A 179 14.78 1.23 -2.17
CA VAL A 179 16.11 0.89 -1.64
C VAL A 179 17.23 1.13 -2.66
N GLY A 180 16.96 0.85 -3.94
CA GLY A 180 17.92 1.06 -5.02
C GLY A 180 19.19 0.21 -4.91
N ALA A 181 20.11 0.39 -5.88
CA ALA A 181 21.27 -0.49 -6.02
C ALA A 181 22.35 -0.32 -4.96
N SER A 182 22.29 0.76 -4.18
CA SER A 182 23.20 1.00 -3.06
C SER A 182 22.74 0.34 -1.76
N GLY A 183 21.53 -0.24 -1.73
CA GLY A 183 20.99 -0.91 -0.56
C GLY A 183 20.76 -2.40 -0.80
N GLU A 184 19.90 -2.99 0.02
CA GLU A 184 19.58 -4.41 -0.01
C GLU A 184 18.11 -4.63 0.36
N LEU A 185 17.40 -5.46 -0.41
CA LEU A 185 16.12 -6.02 -0.01
C LEU A 185 16.26 -7.53 0.12
N VAL A 186 15.88 -8.07 1.28
CA VAL A 186 15.67 -9.50 1.47
C VAL A 186 14.18 -9.74 1.67
N SER A 187 13.56 -10.52 0.77
CA SER A 187 12.15 -10.92 0.89
C SER A 187 12.06 -12.39 1.28
N VAL A 188 11.43 -12.70 2.41
CA VAL A 188 11.18 -14.07 2.85
C VAL A 188 9.77 -14.49 2.42
N GLU A 189 9.68 -15.67 1.79
CA GLU A 189 8.41 -16.25 1.35
C GLU A 189 8.44 -17.76 1.59
N MET A 190 7.46 -18.27 2.33
CA MET A 190 7.43 -19.67 2.72
C MET A 190 7.05 -20.59 1.54
N ARG A 191 6.25 -20.08 0.60
CA ARG A 191 5.72 -20.86 -0.53
C ARG A 191 6.56 -20.63 -1.78
N SER A 192 7.28 -21.66 -2.22
CA SER A 192 8.15 -21.60 -3.40
C SER A 192 7.44 -21.09 -4.66
N GLU A 193 6.19 -21.49 -4.90
CA GLU A 193 5.39 -21.00 -6.03
C GLU A 193 5.17 -19.49 -5.98
N PHE A 194 4.90 -18.94 -4.79
CA PHE A 194 4.72 -17.50 -4.61
C PHE A 194 6.03 -16.75 -4.74
N ALA A 195 7.13 -17.30 -4.23
CA ALA A 195 8.46 -16.74 -4.45
C ALA A 195 8.77 -16.64 -5.96
N ASN A 196 8.41 -17.67 -6.75
CA ASN A 196 8.58 -17.66 -8.20
C ASN A 196 7.69 -16.61 -8.89
N VAL A 197 6.44 -16.45 -8.45
CA VAL A 197 5.54 -15.39 -8.94
C VAL A 197 6.11 -14.00 -8.65
N ALA A 198 6.54 -13.75 -7.41
CA ALA A 198 7.15 -12.48 -7.02
C ALA A 198 8.40 -12.17 -7.87
N ARG A 199 9.34 -13.12 -7.98
CA ARG A 199 10.54 -12.97 -8.83
C ARG A 199 10.18 -12.65 -10.27
N SER A 200 9.22 -13.37 -10.83
CA SER A 200 8.78 -13.17 -12.22
C SER A 200 8.17 -11.79 -12.41
N ASN A 201 7.25 -11.37 -11.52
CA ASN A 201 6.59 -10.08 -11.62
C ASN A 201 7.56 -8.91 -11.47
N VAL A 202 8.50 -8.98 -10.52
CA VAL A 202 9.53 -7.97 -10.32
C VAL A 202 10.48 -7.90 -11.51
N THR A 203 10.98 -9.05 -11.97
CA THR A 203 11.87 -9.14 -13.13
C THR A 203 11.22 -8.58 -14.40
N LEU A 204 9.95 -8.92 -14.65
CA LEU A 204 9.19 -8.43 -15.80
C LEU A 204 9.00 -6.91 -15.77
N PHE A 205 8.77 -6.33 -14.59
CA PHE A 205 8.58 -4.88 -14.46
C PHE A 205 9.91 -4.12 -14.54
N MET A 206 10.94 -4.62 -13.86
CA MET A 206 12.27 -4.00 -13.82
C MET A 206 13.06 -4.23 -15.11
N GLY A 207 12.66 -5.22 -15.92
CA GLY A 207 13.35 -5.64 -17.14
C GLY A 207 14.57 -6.55 -16.90
N HIS A 208 14.96 -6.74 -15.65
CA HIS A 208 16.00 -7.66 -15.19
C HIS A 208 15.73 -8.06 -13.74
N GLU A 209 16.35 -9.13 -13.25
CA GLU A 209 16.34 -9.44 -11.82
C GLU A 209 17.28 -8.43 -11.11
N PRO A 210 16.78 -7.63 -10.15
CA PRO A 210 17.59 -6.67 -9.42
C PRO A 210 18.67 -7.38 -8.57
N PRO A 211 19.97 -7.07 -8.74
CA PRO A 211 21.02 -7.75 -8.00
C PRO A 211 21.06 -7.38 -6.50
N TRP A 212 20.40 -6.30 -6.09
CA TRP A 212 20.24 -5.90 -4.69
C TRP A 212 18.99 -6.47 -4.03
N TRP A 213 18.35 -7.47 -4.66
CA TRP A 213 17.17 -8.14 -4.12
C TRP A 213 17.40 -9.65 -4.03
N GLU A 214 17.21 -10.19 -2.85
CA GLU A 214 17.24 -11.63 -2.58
C GLU A 214 15.86 -12.10 -2.14
N VAL A 215 15.34 -13.17 -2.75
CA VAL A 215 14.16 -13.88 -2.23
C VAL A 215 14.60 -15.17 -1.57
N ARG A 216 14.21 -15.40 -0.31
CA ARG A 216 14.50 -16.64 0.43
C ARG A 216 13.24 -17.47 0.60
N VAL A 217 13.28 -18.70 0.10
CA VAL A 217 12.18 -19.66 0.27
C VAL A 217 12.33 -20.35 1.62
N SER A 218 11.64 -19.83 2.63
CA SER A 218 11.73 -20.29 4.03
C SER A 218 10.60 -19.67 4.85
N ASP A 219 10.31 -20.24 6.02
CA ASP A 219 9.60 -19.48 7.05
C ASP A 219 10.50 -18.37 7.64
N PHE A 220 9.88 -17.37 8.26
CA PHE A 220 10.56 -16.18 8.75
C PHE A 220 11.57 -16.47 9.87
N ASP A 221 11.24 -17.35 10.81
CA ASP A 221 12.07 -17.60 11.98
C ASP A 221 13.34 -18.34 11.57
N SER A 222 13.20 -19.38 10.73
CA SER A 222 14.34 -20.12 10.16
C SER A 222 15.21 -19.22 9.29
N ALA A 223 14.60 -18.37 8.44
CA ALA A 223 15.34 -17.46 7.56
C ALA A 223 16.15 -16.45 8.36
N THR A 224 15.54 -15.87 9.40
CA THR A 224 16.19 -14.86 10.24
C THR A 224 17.24 -15.49 11.13
N ALA A 225 17.06 -16.70 11.67
CA ALA A 225 18.01 -17.35 12.57
C ALA A 225 19.45 -17.41 12.00
N ALA A 226 19.58 -17.56 10.68
CA ALA A 226 20.88 -17.56 9.99
C ALA A 226 21.43 -16.16 9.66
N MET A 227 20.65 -15.09 9.87
CA MET A 227 21.03 -13.71 9.56
C MET A 227 21.77 -13.05 10.73
N PRO A 228 22.75 -12.17 10.44
CA PRO A 228 23.45 -11.40 11.46
C PRO A 228 22.49 -10.53 12.28
N GLU A 229 22.83 -10.33 13.55
CA GLU A 229 22.13 -9.39 14.41
C GLU A 229 22.32 -7.95 13.89
N HIS A 230 21.29 -7.11 14.08
CA HIS A 230 21.33 -5.69 13.74
C HIS A 230 21.72 -5.37 12.29
N HIS A 231 21.45 -6.28 11.35
CA HIS A 231 21.75 -6.11 9.93
C HIS A 231 20.75 -5.19 9.22
N PHE A 232 19.45 -5.25 9.55
CA PHE A 232 18.43 -4.52 8.81
C PHE A 232 18.06 -3.19 9.44
N ASP A 233 17.91 -2.16 8.61
CA ASP A 233 17.42 -0.84 9.04
C ASP A 233 15.90 -0.84 9.22
N ARG A 234 15.19 -1.67 8.43
CA ARG A 234 13.74 -1.75 8.34
C ARG A 234 13.27 -3.19 8.23
N VAL A 235 12.16 -3.51 8.87
CA VAL A 235 11.46 -4.79 8.69
C VAL A 235 10.01 -4.51 8.34
N VAL A 236 9.51 -5.15 7.29
CA VAL A 236 8.10 -5.08 6.87
C VAL A 236 7.48 -6.47 6.89
N LEU A 237 6.38 -6.64 7.62
CA LEU A 237 5.69 -7.93 7.78
C LEU A 237 4.27 -7.85 7.19
N ASP A 238 4.01 -8.64 6.15
CA ASP A 238 2.68 -8.84 5.56
C ASP A 238 2.35 -10.34 5.61
N MET A 239 1.90 -10.79 6.78
CA MET A 239 1.65 -12.21 7.06
C MET A 239 0.49 -12.38 8.05
N LEU A 240 0.08 -13.63 8.25
CA LEU A 240 -1.09 -13.95 9.09
C LEU A 240 -0.87 -13.67 10.58
N ASP A 241 0.35 -13.84 11.09
CA ASP A 241 0.67 -13.81 12.52
C ASP A 241 1.95 -13.03 12.89
N PRO A 242 2.10 -11.76 12.45
CA PRO A 242 3.33 -10.98 12.64
C PRO A 242 3.72 -10.78 14.11
N TRP A 243 2.76 -10.84 15.04
CA TRP A 243 3.01 -10.70 16.48
C TRP A 243 3.87 -11.83 17.06
N ASN A 244 3.90 -12.99 16.42
CA ASN A 244 4.75 -14.12 16.82
C ASN A 244 6.21 -13.97 16.35
N ARG A 245 6.51 -12.95 15.55
CA ARG A 245 7.82 -12.75 14.90
C ARG A 245 8.64 -11.63 15.52
N LEU A 246 8.12 -10.98 16.57
CA LEU A 246 8.70 -9.77 17.14
C LEU A 246 10.11 -9.96 17.70
N GLU A 247 10.40 -11.11 18.30
CA GLU A 247 11.73 -11.42 18.84
C GLU A 247 12.77 -11.57 17.72
N HIS A 248 12.43 -12.39 16.71
CA HIS A 248 13.27 -12.60 15.53
C HIS A 248 13.49 -11.29 14.75
N ALA A 249 12.44 -10.50 14.55
CA ALA A 249 12.51 -9.21 13.88
C ALA A 249 13.37 -8.21 14.66
N TRP A 250 13.25 -8.15 15.99
CA TRP A 250 14.05 -7.27 16.83
C TRP A 250 15.54 -7.60 16.75
N ARG A 251 15.89 -8.89 16.84
CA ARG A 251 17.29 -9.36 16.82
C ARG A 251 18.03 -8.96 15.54
N VAL A 252 17.40 -9.13 14.38
CA VAL A 252 18.03 -8.81 13.08
C VAL A 252 17.98 -7.32 12.74
N MET A 253 17.17 -6.53 13.44
CA MET A 253 16.98 -5.10 13.18
C MET A 253 17.98 -4.26 13.99
N ALA A 254 18.53 -3.24 13.37
CA ALA A 254 19.37 -2.25 14.05
C ALA A 254 18.57 -1.50 15.13
N PRO A 255 19.20 -1.12 16.27
CA PRO A 255 18.56 -0.28 17.27
C PRO A 255 17.99 1.00 16.66
N GLY A 256 16.77 1.38 17.04
CA GLY A 256 16.06 2.53 16.47
C GLY A 256 15.48 2.31 15.08
N GLY A 257 15.68 1.12 14.48
CA GLY A 257 15.06 0.70 13.23
C GLY A 257 13.54 0.66 13.32
N VAL A 258 12.89 0.62 12.15
CA VAL A 258 11.43 0.71 12.04
C VAL A 258 10.84 -0.63 11.60
N LEU A 259 9.87 -1.11 12.39
CA LEU A 259 9.00 -2.22 12.04
C LEU A 259 7.69 -1.65 11.48
N VAL A 260 7.26 -2.18 10.33
CA VAL A 260 5.91 -1.96 9.80
C VAL A 260 5.22 -3.30 9.63
N ALA A 261 4.07 -3.49 10.25
CA ALA A 261 3.25 -4.68 10.09
C ALA A 261 1.91 -4.32 9.43
N TYR A 262 1.48 -5.14 8.48
CA TYR A 262 0.19 -5.03 7.81
C TYR A 262 -0.72 -6.17 8.24
N VAL A 263 -1.93 -5.85 8.71
CA VAL A 263 -2.94 -6.83 9.13
C VAL A 263 -4.33 -6.41 8.69
N THR A 264 -5.23 -7.35 8.42
CA THR A 264 -6.52 -7.04 7.77
C THR A 264 -7.70 -6.99 8.74
N THR A 265 -7.56 -7.53 9.95
CA THR A 265 -8.66 -7.60 10.93
C THR A 265 -8.34 -6.82 12.20
N THR A 266 -9.38 -6.31 12.84
CA THR A 266 -9.26 -5.59 14.13
C THR A 266 -8.75 -6.49 15.25
N SER A 267 -9.02 -7.80 15.21
CA SER A 267 -8.49 -8.76 16.17
C SER A 267 -7.00 -9.00 15.99
N GLN A 268 -6.51 -9.12 14.75
CA GLN A 268 -5.06 -9.16 14.46
C GLN A 268 -4.39 -7.85 14.87
N MET A 269 -5.00 -6.70 14.56
CA MET A 269 -4.49 -5.38 14.97
C MET A 269 -4.36 -5.28 16.50
N SER A 270 -5.40 -5.71 17.24
CA SER A 270 -5.38 -5.75 18.70
C SER A 270 -4.26 -6.64 19.23
N ARG A 271 -4.12 -7.87 18.72
CA ARG A 271 -3.04 -8.79 19.10
C ARG A 271 -1.66 -8.20 18.82
N MET A 272 -1.46 -7.63 17.64
CA MET A 272 -0.18 -6.99 17.28
C MET A 272 0.17 -5.85 18.24
N ALA A 273 -0.79 -4.96 18.52
CA ALA A 273 -0.59 -3.83 19.41
C ALA A 273 -0.25 -4.29 20.85
N GLU A 274 -0.98 -5.26 21.38
CA GLU A 274 -0.74 -5.79 22.72
C GLU A 274 0.57 -6.56 22.82
N SER A 275 0.96 -7.31 21.80
CA SER A 275 2.27 -7.98 21.75
C SER A 275 3.44 -6.99 21.72
N LEU A 276 3.32 -5.89 20.96
CA LEU A 276 4.31 -4.81 20.97
C LEU A 276 4.37 -4.12 22.34
N ARG A 277 3.23 -3.83 22.96
CA ARG A 277 3.17 -3.24 24.32
C ARG A 277 3.64 -4.19 25.42
N GLY A 278 3.51 -5.50 25.21
CA GLY A 278 3.99 -6.53 26.13
C GLY A 278 5.50 -6.75 26.05
N SER A 279 6.15 -6.29 24.98
CA SER A 279 7.59 -6.44 24.74
C SER A 279 8.34 -5.17 25.11
N ASP A 280 9.43 -5.27 25.88
CA ASP A 280 10.29 -4.13 26.22
C ASP A 280 11.19 -3.66 25.07
N HIS A 281 11.18 -4.39 23.96
CA HIS A 281 12.01 -4.16 22.78
C HIS A 281 11.41 -3.19 21.76
N TRP A 282 10.15 -2.79 21.94
CA TRP A 282 9.41 -2.01 20.95
C TRP A 282 8.75 -0.79 21.57
N THR A 283 8.81 0.35 20.89
CA THR A 283 8.10 1.58 21.30
C THR A 283 6.59 1.40 21.22
N GLU A 284 5.84 2.34 21.80
CA GLU A 284 4.38 2.40 21.63
C GLU A 284 4.01 2.33 20.14
N PRO A 285 3.11 1.41 19.75
CA PRO A 285 2.72 1.26 18.35
C PRO A 285 1.88 2.45 17.87
N GLU A 286 2.23 2.96 16.69
CA GLU A 286 1.37 3.83 15.89
C GLU A 286 0.51 2.99 14.97
N ILE A 287 -0.80 3.21 14.95
CA ILE A 287 -1.77 2.39 14.22
C ILE A 287 -2.62 3.28 13.35
N GLY A 288 -2.76 2.94 12.08
CA GLY A 288 -3.59 3.68 11.14
C GLY A 288 -4.10 2.84 9.97
N GLU A 289 -5.07 3.40 9.26
CA GLU A 289 -5.57 2.89 7.99
C GLU A 289 -5.72 4.06 7.01
N THR A 290 -5.81 3.77 5.72
CA THR A 290 -6.03 4.79 4.70
C THR A 290 -7.28 4.51 3.88
N ILE A 291 -8.03 5.58 3.60
CA ILE A 291 -9.23 5.54 2.78
C ILE A 291 -8.99 6.43 1.55
N GLU A 292 -9.05 5.82 0.37
CA GLU A 292 -9.02 6.55 -0.90
C GLU A 292 -10.42 6.58 -1.53
N ARG A 293 -10.86 7.77 -1.93
CA ARG A 293 -12.18 7.96 -2.55
C ARG A 293 -12.03 8.70 -3.88
N GLY A 294 -12.44 8.03 -4.95
CA GLY A 294 -12.49 8.62 -6.29
C GLY A 294 -13.55 9.72 -6.38
N TRP A 295 -13.34 10.64 -7.32
CA TRP A 295 -14.28 11.71 -7.64
C TRP A 295 -14.59 11.71 -9.13
N LYS A 296 -15.87 11.83 -9.45
CA LYS A 296 -16.33 12.18 -10.78
C LYS A 296 -16.35 13.70 -10.89
N ALA A 297 -15.57 14.26 -11.80
CA ALA A 297 -15.47 15.69 -12.06
C ALA A 297 -15.70 15.99 -13.55
N GLU A 298 -16.96 15.89 -14.00
CA GLU A 298 -17.36 16.11 -15.39
C GLU A 298 -18.36 17.26 -15.50
N GLY A 299 -17.93 18.40 -16.05
CA GLY A 299 -18.80 19.58 -16.20
C GLY A 299 -19.37 20.04 -14.85
N LEU A 300 -20.71 20.07 -14.75
CA LEU A 300 -21.42 20.41 -13.51
C LEU A 300 -21.59 19.23 -12.55
N ALA A 301 -21.32 18.00 -13.00
CA ALA A 301 -21.41 16.80 -12.17
C ALA A 301 -20.07 16.55 -11.47
N VAL A 302 -19.85 17.30 -10.38
CA VAL A 302 -18.72 17.11 -9.47
C VAL A 302 -19.21 16.46 -8.18
N ARG A 303 -18.84 15.21 -7.97
CA ARG A 303 -19.22 14.44 -6.78
C ARG A 303 -18.28 13.26 -6.55
N PRO A 304 -18.22 12.70 -5.34
CA PRO A 304 -17.52 11.45 -5.12
C PRO A 304 -18.11 10.30 -5.95
N GLU A 305 -17.27 9.31 -6.24
CA GLU A 305 -17.73 8.02 -6.74
C GLU A 305 -18.65 7.34 -5.72
N HIS A 306 -19.63 6.59 -6.23
CA HIS A 306 -20.58 5.87 -5.38
C HIS A 306 -19.97 4.60 -4.79
N GLU A 307 -19.11 3.93 -5.56
CA GLU A 307 -18.40 2.72 -5.14
C GLU A 307 -16.96 3.05 -4.78
N MET A 308 -16.47 2.44 -3.69
CA MET A 308 -15.09 2.56 -3.24
C MET A 308 -14.68 1.31 -2.46
N ILE A 309 -13.38 1.09 -2.35
CA ILE A 309 -12.82 0.06 -1.48
C ILE A 309 -12.87 0.61 -0.05
N GLY A 310 -13.77 0.06 0.78
CA GLY A 310 -14.00 0.55 2.14
C GLY A 310 -12.93 0.15 3.15
N HIS A 311 -12.22 -0.96 2.92
CA HIS A 311 -11.17 -1.45 3.80
C HIS A 311 -10.17 -2.32 3.01
N THR A 312 -8.91 -2.24 3.39
CA THR A 312 -7.84 -3.12 2.88
C THR A 312 -7.09 -3.75 4.05
N GLY A 313 -6.57 -2.92 4.95
CA GLY A 313 -5.85 -3.35 6.14
C GLY A 313 -5.37 -2.18 6.98
N PHE A 314 -4.90 -2.51 8.16
CA PHE A 314 -4.28 -1.63 9.13
C PHE A 314 -2.76 -1.72 8.98
N LEU A 315 -2.09 -0.58 9.12
CA LEU A 315 -0.65 -0.48 9.28
C LEU A 315 -0.32 -0.17 10.73
N ILE A 316 0.59 -0.97 11.28
CA ILE A 316 1.12 -0.81 12.63
C ILE A 316 2.61 -0.53 12.50
N MET A 317 3.07 0.60 13.03
CA MET A 317 4.47 0.99 13.06
C MET A 317 4.99 1.00 14.50
N SER A 318 6.19 0.49 14.71
CA SER A 318 6.92 0.64 15.98
C SER A 318 8.42 0.69 15.73
N ARG A 319 9.18 1.20 16.70
CA ARG A 319 10.64 1.32 16.63
C ARG A 319 11.32 0.36 17.58
N SER A 320 12.43 -0.21 17.12
CA SER A 320 13.27 -1.10 17.91
C SER A 320 14.02 -0.33 19.00
N MET A 321 13.99 -0.85 20.22
CA MET A 321 14.78 -0.37 21.35
C MET A 321 16.19 -0.96 21.30
N ALA A 322 17.18 -0.19 21.79
CA ALA A 322 18.53 -0.72 21.94
C ALA A 322 18.60 -1.85 22.98
N PRO A 323 19.50 -2.82 22.82
CA PRO A 323 19.74 -3.84 23.85
C PRO A 323 19.95 -3.21 25.24
N GLY A 324 19.25 -3.73 26.24
CA GLY A 324 19.29 -3.23 27.62
C GLY A 324 18.49 -1.94 27.89
N SER A 325 17.85 -1.34 26.88
CA SER A 325 16.98 -0.17 27.05
C SER A 325 15.50 -0.58 26.99
N ALA A 326 14.75 -0.33 28.06
CA ALA A 326 13.32 -0.63 28.10
C ALA A 326 12.49 0.44 27.38
N ALA A 327 11.50 0.01 26.62
CA ALA A 327 10.54 0.90 25.98
C ALA A 327 9.78 1.76 26.99
N LEU A 328 9.72 3.07 26.73
CA LEU A 328 8.89 3.97 27.52
C LEU A 328 7.41 3.68 27.28
N ARG A 329 6.68 3.40 28.35
CA ARG A 329 5.25 3.17 28.30
C ARG A 329 4.49 4.48 28.45
N ARG A 330 3.48 4.67 27.61
CA ARG A 330 2.54 5.77 27.81
C ARG A 330 1.82 5.53 29.13
N HIS A 331 1.98 6.43 30.10
CA HIS A 331 1.13 6.45 31.29
C HIS A 331 -0.28 6.86 30.88
N ALA A 332 -1.06 5.90 30.37
CA ALA A 332 -2.50 6.06 30.28
C ALA A 332 -3.05 5.92 31.71
N ARG A 333 -3.78 6.93 32.19
CA ARG A 333 -4.77 6.66 33.25
C ARG A 333 -5.70 5.64 32.63
N ALA A 334 -5.67 4.40 33.14
CA ALA A 334 -6.53 3.34 32.64
C ALA A 334 -7.95 3.90 32.48
N ALA A 335 -8.45 3.95 31.25
CA ALA A 335 -9.89 3.97 31.10
C ALA A 335 -10.35 2.66 31.77
N LYS A 336 -11.23 2.75 32.77
CA LYS A 336 -11.57 1.63 33.67
C LYS A 336 -12.06 0.36 32.90
N ASP A 337 -12.38 0.50 31.60
CA ASP A 337 -12.77 -0.57 30.66
C ASP A 337 -11.62 -1.23 29.86
N THR A 338 -10.38 -0.75 29.92
CA THR A 338 -9.26 -1.24 29.07
C THR A 338 -8.38 -2.27 29.74
N SER A 339 -8.92 -3.01 30.70
CA SER A 339 -8.17 -4.07 31.33
C SER A 339 -8.13 -5.33 30.48
N ARG A 340 -6.94 -5.94 30.41
CA ARG A 340 -6.70 -7.30 29.91
C ARG A 340 -7.86 -8.24 30.23
N ASP A 341 -8.23 -8.98 29.19
CA ASP A 341 -9.20 -10.07 29.12
C ASP A 341 -9.87 -10.41 30.47
N ILE A 342 -11.11 -9.95 30.64
CA ILE A 342 -11.94 -10.21 31.84
C ILE A 342 -12.05 -11.72 32.10
N ASP A 343 -11.87 -12.55 31.06
CA ASP A 343 -11.96 -14.00 31.15
C ASP A 343 -10.71 -14.67 31.74
N SER A 344 -9.63 -13.92 31.99
CA SER A 344 -8.47 -14.37 32.77
C SER A 344 -8.63 -14.21 34.28
N LEU A 345 -9.73 -13.60 34.74
CA LEU A 345 -10.01 -13.33 36.15
C LEU A 345 -10.85 -14.45 36.77
N SER A 346 -10.56 -14.78 38.03
CA SER A 346 -11.44 -15.66 38.80
C SER A 346 -12.85 -15.04 38.96
N PRO A 347 -13.89 -15.84 39.22
CA PRO A 347 -15.25 -15.33 39.44
C PRO A 347 -15.35 -14.30 40.59
N ALA A 348 -14.43 -14.35 41.55
CA ALA A 348 -14.36 -13.39 42.66
C ALA A 348 -13.77 -12.05 42.22
N GLU A 349 -12.69 -12.07 41.44
CA GLU A 349 -12.06 -10.87 40.88
C GLU A 349 -12.98 -10.18 39.87
N ARG A 350 -13.73 -10.96 39.07
CA ARG A 350 -14.73 -10.44 38.13
C ARG A 350 -15.85 -9.68 38.84
N ARG A 351 -16.35 -10.19 39.97
CA ARG A 351 -17.39 -9.53 40.78
C ARG A 351 -16.90 -8.24 41.41
N SER A 352 -15.74 -8.27 42.06
CA SER A 352 -15.14 -7.08 42.68
C SER A 352 -14.85 -5.97 41.65
N ARG A 353 -14.45 -6.34 40.43
CA ARG A 353 -14.23 -5.38 39.33
C ARG A 353 -15.53 -4.82 38.75
N LEU A 354 -16.59 -5.63 38.66
CA LEU A 354 -17.93 -5.15 38.25
C LEU A 354 -18.46 -4.13 39.27
N GLU A 355 -18.29 -4.38 40.56
CA GLU A 355 -18.66 -3.46 41.64
C GLU A 355 -17.87 -2.14 41.57
N GLU A 356 -16.62 -2.14 41.08
CA GLU A 356 -15.85 -0.92 40.81
C GLU A 356 -16.27 -0.16 39.54
N LEU A 357 -16.93 -0.82 38.58
CA LEU A 357 -17.40 -0.21 37.33
C LEU A 357 -18.74 0.50 37.51
N GLU A 358 -19.55 0.08 38.49
CA GLU A 358 -20.75 0.78 38.91
C GLU A 358 -20.39 1.98 39.80
N LEU A 359 -20.90 3.16 39.42
CA LEU A 359 -20.65 4.50 39.98
C LEU A 359 -19.39 5.25 39.50
N ARG A 360 -19.65 6.20 38.59
CA ARG A 360 -18.78 7.35 38.33
C ARG A 360 -18.96 8.39 39.44
N ASP A 361 -18.14 8.34 40.48
CA ASP A 361 -17.97 9.51 41.33
C ASP A 361 -17.04 10.52 40.66
N ILE A 362 -17.56 11.71 40.37
CA ILE A 362 -16.74 12.85 39.97
C ILE A 362 -15.77 13.09 41.13
N SER A 363 -14.46 13.03 40.89
CA SER A 363 -13.48 13.34 41.96
C SER A 363 -13.83 14.66 42.63
N ASP A 364 -13.79 14.73 43.96
CA ASP A 364 -14.15 15.92 44.75
C ASP A 364 -13.46 17.20 44.30
N ARG A 365 -12.24 17.07 43.77
CA ARG A 365 -11.47 18.20 43.23
C ARG A 365 -12.08 18.74 41.93
N LYS A 366 -12.54 17.85 41.05
CA LYS A 366 -13.21 18.20 39.80
C LYS A 366 -14.61 18.74 40.06
N LEU A 367 -15.36 18.14 40.99
CA LEU A 367 -16.68 18.64 41.39
C LEU A 367 -16.57 20.05 41.99
N ARG A 368 -15.64 20.28 42.92
CA ARG A 368 -15.38 21.63 43.47
C ARG A 368 -14.91 22.64 42.42
N LYS A 369 -14.22 22.21 41.37
CA LYS A 369 -13.83 23.11 40.27
C LYS A 369 -15.04 23.48 39.41
N VAL A 370 -15.85 22.49 39.05
CA VAL A 370 -17.06 22.66 38.24
C VAL A 370 -18.09 23.53 38.97
N LEU A 371 -18.32 23.28 40.26
CA LEU A 371 -19.22 24.09 41.09
C LEU A 371 -18.75 25.55 41.17
N ARG A 372 -17.46 25.80 41.43
CA ARG A 372 -16.93 27.17 41.44
C ARG A 372 -17.08 27.90 40.12
N ASP A 373 -16.93 27.20 39.00
CA ASP A 373 -17.06 27.78 37.67
C ASP A 373 -18.53 28.10 37.34
N LEU A 374 -19.44 27.20 37.71
CA LEU A 374 -20.89 27.41 37.62
C LEU A 374 -21.35 28.54 38.53
N ASP A 375 -20.90 28.61 39.78
CA ASP A 375 -21.23 29.69 40.71
C ASP A 375 -20.79 31.05 40.15
N ARG A 376 -19.61 31.12 39.52
CA ARG A 376 -19.11 32.33 38.86
C ARG A 376 -19.98 32.73 37.67
N GLN A 377 -20.39 31.78 36.84
CA GLN A 377 -21.28 32.03 35.69
C GLN A 377 -22.69 32.43 36.14
N THR A 378 -23.20 31.82 37.21
CA THR A 378 -24.53 32.13 37.76
C THR A 378 -24.54 33.50 38.45
N ALA A 379 -23.46 33.86 39.15
CA ALA A 379 -23.27 35.20 39.70
C ALA A 379 -23.18 36.27 38.59
N TYR A 380 -22.64 35.92 37.43
CA TYR A 380 -22.60 36.79 36.25
C TYR A 380 -24.01 37.03 35.66
N LEU A 381 -24.86 36.01 35.64
CA LEU A 381 -26.27 36.14 35.26
C LEU A 381 -27.08 36.99 36.27
N ALA A 382 -26.76 36.90 37.56
CA ALA A 382 -27.45 37.63 38.62
C ALA A 382 -27.04 39.11 38.73
N SER A 383 -25.83 39.47 38.31
CA SER A 383 -25.26 40.84 38.44
C SER A 383 -25.50 41.74 37.23
N GLY A 384 -25.99 41.20 36.10
CA GLY A 384 -26.58 41.97 35.01
C GLY A 384 -25.74 43.11 34.43
N THR A 385 -24.40 43.07 34.56
CA THR A 385 -23.51 44.16 34.14
C THR A 385 -22.32 43.61 33.36
N ASN A 386 -22.20 44.08 32.12
CA ASN A 386 -21.11 43.79 31.20
C ASN A 386 -20.01 44.82 31.43
N ASP A 387 -18.98 44.50 32.23
CA ASP A 387 -17.83 45.38 32.43
C ASP A 387 -16.52 44.68 32.03
N PRO A 388 -15.86 45.07 30.92
CA PRO A 388 -14.71 44.37 30.36
C PRO A 388 -13.36 44.73 31.01
N ALA A 389 -13.35 45.37 32.18
CA ALA A 389 -12.15 45.96 32.78
C ALA A 389 -11.45 45.12 33.89
N GLY A 390 -11.78 43.82 34.03
CA GLY A 390 -11.21 42.97 35.08
C GLY A 390 -9.99 42.12 34.69
N ASP A 391 -9.66 42.03 33.40
CA ASP A 391 -8.75 40.98 32.87
C ASP A 391 -7.25 41.34 32.93
N ALA A 392 -6.88 42.47 33.55
CA ALA A 392 -5.50 42.96 33.59
C ALA A 392 -4.74 42.71 34.91
N ALA A 393 -5.37 42.16 35.95
CA ALA A 393 -4.74 42.03 37.28
C ALA A 393 -4.25 40.61 37.65
N ALA A 394 -4.54 39.58 36.84
CA ALA A 394 -4.19 38.18 37.16
C ALA A 394 -2.95 37.65 36.42
N THR A 395 -2.30 38.46 35.58
CA THR A 395 -1.09 38.07 34.82
C THR A 395 0.23 38.52 35.45
N ALA A 396 0.21 39.25 36.57
CA ALA A 396 1.44 39.78 37.19
C ALA A 396 2.08 38.87 38.28
N ASP A 397 1.42 37.80 38.73
CA ASP A 397 1.90 36.98 39.87
C ASP A 397 2.53 35.63 39.45
N ARG A 398 3.00 35.50 38.20
CA ARG A 398 3.64 34.26 37.69
C ARG A 398 5.14 34.33 37.42
N GLU A 399 5.80 35.45 37.69
CA GLU A 399 7.26 35.54 37.58
C GLU A 399 7.88 36.02 38.89
N GLY A 400 8.24 35.08 39.76
CA GLY A 400 9.08 35.40 40.91
C GLY A 400 9.14 34.32 41.98
N THR A 401 10.34 33.72 42.14
CA THR A 401 10.83 33.02 43.36
C THR A 401 10.17 31.64 43.64
N THR A 402 10.88 30.53 43.87
CA THR A 402 12.20 30.31 44.51
C THR A 402 12.86 29.02 44.03
N ARG A 403 14.17 29.16 43.79
CA ARG A 403 15.22 28.12 43.92
C ARG A 403 15.33 27.70 45.40
N ASP A 404 15.51 26.39 45.57
CA ASP A 404 16.44 25.69 46.49
C ASP A 404 16.31 25.78 48.02
N GLY A 405 16.54 24.64 48.70
CA GLY A 405 16.75 24.60 50.15
C GLY A 405 16.40 23.31 50.92
N ARG A 406 16.94 22.13 50.54
CA ARG A 406 17.65 21.17 51.44
C ARG A 406 18.08 19.91 50.72
#